data_AF-A0A920N0Z4-F1
#
_entry.id   AF-A0A920N0Z4-F1
#
_cell.length_a   1.000
_cell.length_b   1.000
_cell.length_c   1.000
_cell.angle_alpha   90.00
_cell.angle_beta   90.00
_cell.angle_gamma   90.00
#
_symmetry.space_group_name_H-M   'P 1'
#
loop_
_entity.id
_entity.type
_entity.pdbx_description
1 polymer ?
#
loop_
_entity_poly.entity_id
_entity_poly.type
_entity_poly.pdbx_seq_one_letter_code
_entity_poly.pdbx_strand_id
1 'polypeptide(L)'
;MQKIGLDPEEIPVLYRKARPPEEVTERGEEIEPCLPCNDTGYLGRVAVFELIEVNEEIRQLFASGADAGQLKSKARESEMMTLQKDAMRHVADGTTSLEELQRAFKS
;
A
#
# COMPACT_ATOMS: atom_id res chain seq x y z
N MET A 1 7.83 11.95 -3.10
CA MET A 1 6.68 11.67 -3.97
C MET A 1 7.13 11.02 -5.28
N GLN A 2 7.83 11.73 -6.19
CA GLN A 2 8.32 11.11 -7.44
C GLN A 2 9.31 9.94 -7.26
N LYS A 3 10.15 9.96 -6.21
CA LYS A 3 11.12 8.88 -5.91
C LYS A 3 10.48 7.53 -5.52
N ILE A 4 9.17 7.51 -5.22
CA ILE A 4 8.42 6.31 -4.81
C ILE A 4 7.37 5.90 -5.87
N GLY A 5 7.40 6.51 -7.06
CA GLY A 5 6.49 6.17 -8.17
C GLY A 5 5.05 6.60 -7.95
N LEU A 6 4.80 7.58 -7.07
CA LEU A 6 3.49 8.18 -6.87
C LEU A 6 3.39 9.51 -7.60
N ASP A 7 2.33 9.67 -8.41
CA ASP A 7 1.96 10.94 -9.01
C ASP A 7 1.38 11.88 -7.92
N PRO A 8 1.90 13.11 -7.75
CA PRO A 8 1.32 14.09 -6.83
C PRO A 8 -0.17 14.39 -7.04
N GLU A 9 -0.70 14.22 -8.25
CA GLU A 9 -2.12 14.41 -8.55
C GLU A 9 -3.00 13.25 -8.04
N GLU A 10 -2.40 12.08 -7.81
CA GLU A 10 -3.07 10.87 -7.30
C GLU A 10 -3.11 10.78 -5.76
N ILE A 11 -2.56 11.78 -5.04
CA ILE A 11 -2.47 11.77 -3.58
C ILE A 11 -3.49 12.76 -2.99
N PRO A 12 -4.75 12.35 -2.77
CA PRO A 12 -5.75 13.21 -2.12
C PRO A 12 -5.40 13.49 -0.66
N VAL A 13 -4.94 12.48 0.09
CA VAL A 13 -4.60 12.59 1.52
C VAL A 13 -3.57 11.52 1.89
N LEU A 14 -2.48 11.91 2.55
CA LEU A 14 -1.60 10.94 3.22
C LEU A 14 -2.14 10.64 4.61
N TYR A 15 -2.37 9.36 4.92
CA TYR A 15 -2.72 8.95 6.27
C TYR A 15 -1.63 9.42 7.24
N ARG A 16 -2.06 10.06 8.33
CA ARG A 16 -1.22 10.38 9.48
C ARG A 16 -1.90 9.81 10.70
N LYS A 17 -1.17 9.00 11.47
CA LYS A 17 -1.67 8.56 12.78
C LYS A 17 -1.97 9.82 13.59
N ALA A 18 -3.23 9.99 13.98
CA ALA A 18 -3.62 11.07 14.87
C ALA A 18 -2.88 10.85 16.19
N ARG A 19 -1.88 11.69 16.45
CA ARG A 19 -1.31 11.86 17.78
C ARG A 19 -1.71 13.26 18.20
N PRO A 20 -2.56 13.43 19.23
CA PRO A 20 -2.81 14.75 19.75
C PRO A 20 -1.46 15.36 20.17
N PRO A 21 -1.20 16.63 19.83
CA PRO A 21 0.08 17.28 20.13
C PRO A 21 0.35 17.39 21.63
N GLU A 22 -0.69 17.25 22.46
CA GLU A 22 -0.65 17.27 23.91
C GLU A 22 -1.33 15.99 24.44
N GLU A 23 -0.83 15.43 25.54
CA GLU A 23 -1.46 14.30 26.25
C GLU A 23 -2.69 14.74 27.07
N VAL A 24 -2.94 16.05 27.10
CA VAL A 24 -4.02 16.71 27.81
C VAL A 24 -4.76 17.66 26.86
N THR A 25 -6.05 17.88 27.10
CA THR A 25 -6.83 18.88 26.36
C THR A 25 -6.39 20.31 26.73
N GLU A 26 -6.84 21.30 25.97
CA GLU A 26 -6.66 22.74 26.30
C GLU A 26 -7.19 23.11 27.72
N ARG A 27 -8.00 22.24 28.32
CA ARG A 27 -8.57 22.38 29.67
C ARG A 27 -7.80 21.60 30.74
N GLY A 28 -6.71 20.93 30.38
CA GLY A 28 -5.88 20.12 31.28
C GLY A 28 -6.46 18.74 31.62
N GLU A 29 -7.39 18.24 30.82
CA GLU A 29 -7.99 16.90 31.02
C GLU A 29 -7.16 15.85 30.28
N GLU A 30 -6.93 14.67 30.87
CA GLU A 30 -6.27 13.56 30.19
C GLU A 30 -7.08 13.11 28.96
N ILE A 31 -6.38 12.79 27.87
CA ILE A 31 -7.02 12.28 26.67
C ILE A 31 -7.34 10.80 26.85
N GLU A 32 -8.64 10.50 26.89
CA GLU A 32 -9.13 9.12 26.96
C GLU A 32 -8.70 8.31 25.71
N PRO A 33 -8.29 7.04 25.89
CA PRO A 33 -7.86 6.20 24.78
C PRO A 33 -9.02 5.93 23.82
N CYS A 34 -8.71 5.96 22.52
CA CYS A 34 -9.69 5.68 21.47
C CYS A 34 -10.10 4.19 21.49
N LEU A 35 -11.26 3.88 22.08
CA LEU A 35 -11.79 2.52 22.17
C LEU A 35 -11.98 1.84 20.79
N PRO A 36 -12.52 2.49 19.74
CA PRO A 36 -12.71 1.84 18.45
C PRO A 36 -11.44 1.24 17.83
N CYS A 37 -10.30 1.90 17.97
CA CYS A 37 -9.03 1.42 17.42
C CYS A 37 -8.04 0.92 18.49
N ASN A 38 -8.47 0.85 19.76
CA ASN A 38 -7.62 0.57 20.93
C ASN A 38 -6.33 1.41 20.92
N ASP A 39 -6.44 2.69 20.60
CA ASP A 39 -5.33 3.65 20.50
C ASP A 39 -4.19 3.26 19.51
N THR A 40 -4.43 2.26 18.66
CA THR A 40 -3.45 1.83 17.65
C THR A 40 -3.35 2.82 16.49
N GLY A 41 -4.43 3.57 16.23
CA GLY A 41 -4.59 4.42 15.06
C GLY A 41 -5.12 3.68 13.83
N TYR A 42 -5.22 2.34 13.87
CA TYR A 42 -5.66 1.52 12.74
C TYR A 42 -6.92 0.73 13.09
N LEU A 43 -7.80 0.55 12.11
CA LEU A 43 -8.99 -0.28 12.26
C LEU A 43 -9.15 -1.16 11.03
N GLY A 44 -9.23 -2.47 11.25
CA GLY A 44 -9.32 -3.45 10.18
C GLY A 44 -7.99 -3.71 9.46
N ARG A 45 -8.09 -4.25 8.25
CA ARG A 45 -6.95 -4.61 7.39
C ARG A 45 -7.33 -4.37 5.94
N VAL A 46 -6.36 -3.98 5.12
CA VAL A 46 -6.49 -3.89 3.67
C VAL A 46 -5.57 -4.93 3.03
N ALA A 47 -6.04 -5.59 1.97
CA ALA A 47 -5.25 -6.54 1.20
C ALA A 47 -4.55 -5.81 0.05
N VAL A 48 -3.33 -6.26 -0.26
CA VAL A 48 -2.53 -5.74 -1.38
C VAL A 48 -2.28 -6.89 -2.33
N PHE A 49 -2.44 -6.66 -3.64
CA PHE A 49 -2.40 -7.71 -4.64
C PHE A 49 -1.36 -7.46 -5.74
N GLU A 50 -0.82 -8.55 -6.29
CA GLU A 50 -0.09 -8.56 -7.55
C GLU A 50 -0.75 -9.61 -8.44
N LEU A 51 -1.25 -9.18 -9.59
CA LEU A 51 -2.04 -10.02 -10.50
C LEU A 51 -1.44 -9.95 -11.90
N ILE A 52 -1.19 -11.12 -12.50
CA ILE A 52 -0.79 -11.23 -13.89
C ILE A 52 -2.02 -11.56 -14.72
N GLU A 53 -2.37 -10.71 -15.68
CA GLU A 53 -3.39 -11.02 -16.66
C GLU A 53 -2.85 -12.04 -17.68
N VAL A 54 -3.55 -13.16 -17.84
CA VAL A 54 -3.16 -14.21 -18.81
C VAL A 54 -3.70 -13.85 -20.19
N ASN A 55 -2.99 -12.93 -20.85
CA ASN A 55 -3.20 -12.54 -22.24
C ASN A 55 -2.56 -13.56 -23.21
N GLU A 56 -2.70 -13.33 -24.52
CA GLU A 56 -2.22 -14.27 -25.54
C GLU A 56 -0.69 -14.45 -25.52
N GLU A 57 0.07 -13.38 -25.27
CA GLU A 57 1.53 -13.44 -25.20
C GLU A 57 2.00 -14.28 -24.01
N ILE A 58 1.35 -14.12 -22.85
CA ILE A 58 1.62 -14.92 -21.65
C ILE A 58 1.25 -16.39 -21.89
N ARG A 59 0.15 -16.69 -22.60
CA ARG A 59 -0.21 -18.07 -22.96
C ARG A 59 0.84 -18.73 -23.84
N GLN A 60 1.38 -18.01 -24.80
CA GLN A 60 2.44 -18.53 -25.68
C GLN A 60 3.72 -18.82 -24.89
N LEU A 61 4.08 -17.96 -23.93
CA LEU A 61 5.21 -18.22 -23.02
C LEU A 61 5.01 -19.46 -22.16
N PHE A 62 3.80 -19.69 -21.65
CA PHE A 62 3.49 -20.94 -20.95
C PHE A 62 3.67 -22.16 -21.87
N ALA A 63 3.16 -22.08 -23.10
CA ALA A 63 3.24 -23.18 -24.07
C ALA A 63 4.70 -23.48 -24.49
N SER A 64 5.57 -22.47 -24.50
CA SER A 64 7.00 -22.63 -24.81
C SER A 64 7.84 -23.13 -23.62
N GLY A 65 7.24 -23.35 -22.46
CA GLY A 65 7.95 -23.77 -21.24
C GLY A 65 8.83 -22.66 -20.65
N ALA A 66 8.42 -21.39 -20.79
CA ALA A 66 9.15 -20.27 -20.23
C ALA A 66 9.24 -20.35 -18.70
N ASP A 67 10.36 -19.88 -18.14
CA ASP A 67 10.53 -19.83 -16.70
C ASP A 67 9.77 -18.65 -16.06
N ALA A 68 9.70 -18.65 -14.73
CA ALA A 68 9.00 -17.63 -13.96
C ALA A 68 9.60 -16.22 -14.15
N GLY A 69 10.90 -16.10 -14.41
CA GLY A 69 11.58 -14.83 -14.66
C GLY A 69 11.18 -14.23 -16.01
N GLN A 70 11.07 -15.07 -17.04
CA GLN A 70 10.59 -14.68 -18.37
C GLN A 70 9.13 -14.22 -18.32
N LEU A 71 8.26 -15.00 -17.66
CA LEU A 71 6.85 -14.63 -17.46
C LEU A 71 6.71 -13.30 -16.70
N LYS A 72 7.49 -13.11 -15.63
CA LYS A 72 7.47 -11.88 -14.84
C LYS A 72 7.97 -10.66 -15.62
N SER A 73 9.00 -10.85 -16.44
CA SER A 73 9.53 -9.78 -17.30
C SER A 73 8.47 -9.35 -18.31
N LYS A 74 7.82 -10.32 -18.96
CA LYS A 74 6.76 -10.04 -19.92
C LYS A 74 5.53 -9.40 -19.29
N ALA A 75 5.12 -9.86 -18.11
CA ALA A 75 4.01 -9.26 -17.36
C ALA A 75 4.30 -7.80 -16.98
N ARG A 76 5.55 -7.47 -16.61
CA ARG A 76 5.96 -6.09 -16.30
C ARG A 76 5.92 -5.15 -17.51
N GLU A 77 6.18 -5.66 -18.72
CA GLU A 77 6.02 -4.88 -19.95
C GLU A 77 4.56 -4.50 -20.21
N SER A 78 3.61 -5.32 -19.74
CA SER A 78 2.17 -5.13 -19.94
C SER A 78 1.52 -4.22 -18.88
N GLU A 79 2.26 -3.26 -18.34
CA GLU A 79 1.80 -2.31 -17.30
C GLU A 79 1.17 -2.96 -16.05
N MET A 80 1.58 -4.18 -15.71
CA MET A 80 1.07 -4.91 -14.55
C MET A 80 1.18 -4.10 -13.25
N MET A 81 0.10 -4.13 -12.46
CA MET A 81 0.09 -3.64 -11.09
C MET A 81 0.92 -4.58 -10.20
N THR A 82 2.08 -4.10 -9.75
CA THR A 82 2.94 -4.87 -8.83
C THR A 82 2.45 -4.74 -7.39
N LEU A 83 2.88 -5.66 -6.53
CA LEU A 83 2.53 -5.61 -5.11
C LEU A 83 2.93 -4.28 -4.47
N GLN A 84 4.10 -3.74 -4.85
CA GLN A 84 4.58 -2.45 -4.37
C GLN A 84 3.73 -1.28 -4.89
N LYS A 85 3.29 -1.31 -6.16
CA LYS A 85 2.46 -0.24 -6.72
C LYS A 85 1.08 -0.19 -6.05
N ASP A 86 0.42 -1.35 -5.88
CA ASP A 86 -0.88 -1.41 -5.21
C ASP A 86 -0.79 -0.99 -3.74
N ALA A 87 0.29 -1.38 -3.06
CA ALA A 87 0.62 -0.93 -1.71
C ALA A 87 0.76 0.60 -1.63
N MET A 88 1.51 1.20 -2.55
CA MET A 88 1.71 2.64 -2.59
C MET A 88 0.41 3.38 -2.92
N ARG A 89 -0.47 2.81 -3.75
CA ARG A 89 -1.80 3.34 -4.04
C ARG A 89 -2.65 3.49 -2.76
N HIS A 90 -2.63 2.47 -1.88
CA HIS A 90 -3.31 2.53 -0.58
C HIS A 90 -2.71 3.56 0.40
N VAL A 91 -1.46 3.95 0.21
CA VAL A 91 -0.85 5.05 0.98
C VAL A 91 -1.28 6.40 0.39
N ALA A 92 -1.31 6.50 -0.94
CA ALA A 92 -1.70 7.71 -1.65
C ALA A 92 -3.17 8.09 -1.42
N ASP A 93 -4.07 7.11 -1.35
CA ASP A 93 -5.50 7.31 -1.09
C ASP A 93 -5.85 7.47 0.40
N GLY A 94 -4.88 7.32 1.30
CA GLY A 94 -5.07 7.46 2.75
C GLY A 94 -5.68 6.24 3.44
N THR A 95 -5.81 5.10 2.77
CA THR A 95 -6.33 3.85 3.36
C THR A 95 -5.37 3.26 4.40
N THR A 96 -4.06 3.36 4.17
CA THR A 96 -3.02 2.90 5.10
C THR A 96 -1.87 3.89 5.19
N SER A 97 -0.95 3.65 6.12
CA SER A 97 0.22 4.50 6.36
C SER A 97 1.48 3.98 5.67
N LEU A 98 2.44 4.87 5.44
CA LEU A 98 3.76 4.47 4.95
C LEU A 98 4.48 3.58 5.98
N GLU A 99 4.25 3.83 7.27
CA GLU A 99 4.81 3.04 8.37
C GLU A 99 4.30 1.60 8.34
N GLU A 100 3.00 1.39 8.13
CA GLU A 100 2.41 0.06 7.97
C GLU A 100 3.00 -0.67 6.77
N LEU A 101 3.20 0.08 5.68
CA LEU A 101 3.77 -0.46 4.47
C LEU A 101 5.21 -0.93 4.67
N GLN A 102 6.04 -0.10 5.30
CA GLN A 102 7.41 -0.46 5.65
C GLN A 102 7.47 -1.64 6.61
N ARG A 103 6.53 -1.74 7.56
CA ARG A 103 6.43 -2.89 8.47
C ARG A 103 6.06 -4.17 7.72
N ALA A 104 5.14 -4.11 6.76
CA ALA A 104 4.67 -5.26 6.00
C ALA A 104 5.72 -5.80 5.00
N PHE A 105 6.52 -4.92 4.39
CA PHE A 105 7.56 -5.31 3.42
C PHE A 105 8.93 -5.63 4.02
N LYS A 106 9.14 -5.41 5.33
CA LYS A 106 10.36 -5.85 6.01
C LYS A 106 10.37 -7.38 6.15
N SER A 107 11.10 -8.04 5.26
CA SER A 107 11.53 -9.44 5.33
C SER A 107 13.01 -9.53 5.68
#